data_AF-A0A937TNJ2-F1
#
_entry.id   AF-A0A937TNJ2-F1
#
_cell.length_a   1.000
_cell.length_b   1.000
_cell.length_c   1.000
_cell.angle_alpha   90.00
_cell.angle_beta   90.00
_cell.angle_gamma   90.00
#
_symmetry.space_group_name_H-M   'P 1'
#
loop_
_entity.id
_entity.type
_entity.pdbx_description
1 polymer ?
#
loop_
_entity_poly.entity_id
_entity_poly.type
_entity_poly.pdbx_seq_one_letter_code
_entity_poly.pdbx_strand_id
1 'polypeptide(L)' 'MEGAILHTDSDKDLSLILQLAKKLGISARKLTKEEIEDYGLSIAISEGKTGKYVDTETFLNELRDGNQD' A
#
# COMPACT_ATOMS: atom_id res chain seq x y z
N MET A 1 18.26 0.94 -11.46
CA MET A 1 16.94 1.48 -11.87
C MET A 1 16.27 1.94 -10.59
N GLU A 2 15.96 3.22 -10.49
CA GLU A 2 15.36 3.81 -9.29
C GLU A 2 13.94 4.25 -9.63
N GLY A 3 13.01 4.06 -8.69
CA GLY A 3 11.60 4.37 -8.88
C GLY A 3 11.02 4.96 -7.61
N ALA A 4 10.01 5.81 -7.76
CA ALA A 4 9.28 6.42 -6.67
C ALA A 4 7.78 6.22 -6.87
N ILE A 5 7.05 5.99 -5.78
CA ILE A 5 5.59 5.99 -5.76
C ILE A 5 5.14 7.35 -5.21
N LEU A 6 4.22 8.00 -5.91
CA LEU A 6 3.67 9.31 -5.52
C LEU A 6 2.21 9.14 -5.14
N HIS A 7 1.85 9.65 -3.96
CA HIS A 7 0.48 9.64 -3.44
C HIS A 7 0.03 11.08 -3.15
N THR A 8 -1.23 11.38 -3.47
CA THR A 8 -1.87 12.67 -3.20
C THR A 8 -3.38 12.50 -3.20
N ASP A 9 -4.08 13.26 -2.37
CA ASP A 9 -5.53 13.34 -2.35
C ASP A 9 -6.09 14.32 -3.41
N SER A 10 -5.21 15.03 -4.11
CA SER A 10 -5.55 16.04 -5.12
C SER A 10 -5.32 15.52 -6.53
N ASP A 11 -6.41 15.24 -7.25
CA ASP A 11 -6.38 14.83 -8.67
C ASP A 11 -5.67 15.87 -9.56
N LYS A 12 -5.79 17.16 -9.23
CA LYS A 12 -5.17 18.26 -9.98
C LYS A 12 -3.65 18.19 -9.87
N ASP A 13 -3.12 17.99 -8.68
CA ASP A 13 -1.69 17.96 -8.43
C ASP A 13 -1.07 16.70 -9.05
N LEU A 14 -1.76 15.55 -8.94
CA LEU A 14 -1.32 14.33 -9.60
C LEU A 14 -1.22 14.50 -11.12
N SER A 15 -2.23 15.13 -11.74
CA SER A 15 -2.22 15.40 -13.18
C SER A 15 -1.05 16.30 -13.59
N LEU A 16 -0.77 17.36 -12.81
CA LEU A 16 0.35 18.26 -13.07
C LEU A 16 1.69 17.53 -13.02
N ILE A 17 1.89 16.69 -11.99
CA ILE A 17 3.12 15.91 -11.82
C ILE A 17 3.31 14.93 -12.98
N LEU A 18 2.25 14.21 -13.39
CA LEU A 18 2.33 13.27 -14.51
C LEU A 18 2.67 13.98 -15.83
N GLN A 19 2.12 15.19 -16.05
CA GLN A 19 2.46 16.00 -17.22
C GLN A 19 3.92 16.45 -17.20
N LEU A 20 4.43 16.84 -16.03
CA LEU A 20 5.84 17.22 -15.86
C LEU A 20 6.77 16.02 -16.12
N ALA A 21 6.47 14.85 -15.54
CA ALA A 21 7.23 13.63 -15.78
C ALA A 21 7.33 13.31 -17.27
N LYS A 22 6.21 13.39 -17.99
CA LYS A 22 6.17 13.21 -19.45
C LYS A 22 7.07 14.22 -20.20
N LYS A 23 7.08 15.50 -19.79
CA LYS A 23 7.95 16.53 -20.39
C LYS A 23 9.43 16.28 -20.13
N LEU A 24 9.77 15.68 -18.98
CA LEU A 24 11.14 15.34 -18.61
C LEU A 24 11.62 14.01 -19.20
N GLY A 25 10.79 13.31 -19.97
CA GLY A 25 11.13 11.98 -20.51
C GLY A 25 11.12 10.87 -19.47
N ILE A 26 10.49 11.11 -18.31
CA ILE A 26 10.37 10.13 -17.22
C ILE A 26 9.12 9.28 -17.47
N SER A 27 9.28 7.95 -17.38
CA SER A 27 8.15 7.03 -17.45
C SER A 27 7.29 7.18 -16.19
N ALA A 28 6.00 7.47 -16.38
CA ALA A 28 5.03 7.56 -15.31
C ALA A 28 3.69 6.99 -15.76
N ARG A 29 3.04 6.23 -14.86
CA ARG A 29 1.68 5.72 -15.04
C ARG A 29 0.96 5.69 -13.71
N LYS A 30 -0.38 5.67 -13.75
CA LYS A 30 -1.18 5.37 -12.56
C LYS A 30 -1.10 3.87 -12.27
N LEU A 31 -1.09 3.54 -10.98
CA LEU A 31 -1.22 2.15 -10.53
C LEU A 31 -2.66 1.67 -10.76
N THR A 32 -2.83 0.40 -11.07
CA THR A 32 -4.14 -0.24 -11.08
C THR A 32 -4.60 -0.49 -9.65
N LYS A 33 -5.87 -0.86 -9.50
CA LYS A 33 -6.42 -1.18 -8.18
C LYS A 33 -5.70 -2.39 -7.57
N GLU A 34 -5.46 -3.42 -8.38
CA GLU A 34 -4.77 -4.64 -7.97
C GLU A 34 -3.35 -4.34 -7.48
N GLU A 35 -2.62 -3.45 -8.17
CA GLU A 35 -1.27 -3.04 -7.74
C GLU A 35 -1.27 -2.26 -6.42
N ILE A 36 -2.32 -1.46 -6.17
CA ILE A 36 -2.50 -0.76 -4.88
C ILE A 36 -2.80 -1.76 -3.77
N GLU A 37 -3.65 -2.76 -4.03
CA GLU A 37 -3.98 -3.82 -3.08
C GLU A 37 -2.74 -4.65 -2.73
N ASP A 38 -1.96 -5.06 -3.73
CA ASP A 38 -0.71 -5.80 -3.54
C ASP A 38 0.31 -4.98 -2.74
N TYR A 39 0.40 -3.67 -3.00
CA TYR A 39 1.25 -2.76 -2.22
C TYR A 39 0.80 -2.67 -0.76
N GLY A 40 -0.50 -2.51 -0.52
CA GLY A 40 -1.08 -2.50 0.82
C GLY A 40 -0.84 -3.81 1.58
N LEU A 41 -0.98 -4.95 0.89
CA LEU A 41 -0.70 -6.27 1.46
C LEU A 41 0.78 -6.42 1.82
N SER A 42 1.69 -5.93 0.97
CA SER A 42 3.12 -5.94 1.24
C SER A 42 3.47 -5.15 2.52
N ILE A 43 2.84 -3.99 2.71
CA ILE A 43 2.99 -3.20 3.95
C ILE A 43 2.46 -3.98 5.15
N ALA A 44 1.24 -4.51 5.08
CA ALA A 44 0.63 -5.27 6.19
C ALA A 44 1.47 -6.49 6.59
N ILE A 45 2.03 -7.21 5.62
CA ILE A 45 2.97 -8.32 5.89
C ILE A 45 4.23 -7.81 6.58
N SER A 46 4.80 -6.70 6.11
CA SER A 46 6.01 -6.12 6.68
C SER A 46 5.78 -5.67 8.13
N GLU A 47 4.68 -4.99 8.41
CA GLU A 47 4.28 -4.54 9.75
C GLU A 47 3.95 -5.73 10.66
N GLY A 48 3.26 -6.75 10.14
CA GLY A 48 2.92 -7.97 10.86
C GLY A 48 4.11 -8.89 11.14
N LYS A 49 5.22 -8.73 10.42
CA LYS A 49 6.47 -9.49 10.61
C LYS A 49 7.24 -9.00 11.84
N THR A 50 6.64 -9.17 13.01
CA THR A 50 7.18 -8.72 14.30
C THR A 50 8.24 -9.66 14.89
N GLY A 51 8.38 -10.88 14.33
CA GLY A 51 9.27 -11.92 14.84
C GLY A 51 8.85 -12.49 16.20
N LYS A 52 7.69 -12.08 16.72
CA LYS A 52 7.12 -12.60 17.96
C LYS A 52 6.41 -13.92 17.68
N TYR A 53 6.55 -14.87 18.59
CA TYR A 53 5.73 -16.07 18.58
C TYR A 53 4.28 -15.66 18.87
N VAL A 54 3.38 -16.07 17.98
CA VAL A 54 1.94 -15.88 18.13
C VAL A 54 1.37 -17.25 18.49
N ASP A 55 0.74 -17.34 19.67
CA ASP A 55 0.00 -18.54 20.05
C ASP A 55 -1.28 -18.65 19.23
N THR A 56 -1.44 -19.76 18.52
CA THR A 56 -2.50 -19.95 17.53
C THR A 56 -3.89 -19.89 18.17
N GLU A 57 -4.09 -20.47 19.36
CA GLU A 57 -5.40 -20.47 20.02
C GLU A 57 -5.79 -19.07 20.48
N THR A 58 -4.86 -18.34 21.11
CA THR A 58 -5.07 -16.96 21.54
C THR A 58 -5.43 -16.06 20.36
N PHE A 59 -4.68 -16.15 19.26
CA PHE A 59 -4.93 -15.36 18.06
C PHE A 59 -6.29 -15.66 17.41
N LEU A 60 -6.68 -16.94 17.35
CA LEU A 60 -7.98 -17.32 16.79
C LEU A 60 -9.16 -16.85 17.65
N ASN A 61 -8.99 -16.78 18.97
CA ASN A 61 -10.01 -16.24 19.87
C ASN A 61 -10.16 -14.72 19.69
N GLU A 62 -9.05 -13.99 19.61
CA GLU A 62 -9.04 -12.53 19.35
C GLU A 62 -9.75 -12.19 18.03
N LEU A 63 -9.53 -12.96 16.96
CA LEU A 63 -10.21 -12.76 15.67
C LEU A 63 -11.71 -13.04 15.71
N ARG A 64 -12.16 -13.94 16.58
CA ARG A 64 -13.58 -14.30 16.72
C ARG A 64 -14.33 -13.27 17.57
N ASP A 65 -13.70 -12.80 18.64
CA ASP A 65 -14.30 -11.86 19.59
C ASP A 65 -14.24 -10.40 19.10
N GLY A 66 -13.23 -10.05 18.30
CA GLY A 66 -13.09 -8.73 17.68
C GLY A 66 -14.14 -8.34 16.63
N ASN A 67 -15.13 -9.22 16.37
CA ASN A 67 -16.29 -8.95 15.50
C ASN A 67 -17.57 -8.64 16.32
N GLN A 68 -17.47 -8.41 17.63
CA GLN A 68 -18.57 -7.94 18.47
C GLN A 68 -18.45 -6.43 18.74
N ASP A 69 -18.70 -5.61 17.73
CA ASP A 69 -19.10 -4.19 17.86
C ASP A 69 -19.94 -3.76 16.65
#